data_AF-A0ABD3PPG5-F1
#
_entry.id   AF-A0ABD3PPG5-F1
#
_cell.length_a   1.000
_cell.length_b   1.000
_cell.length_c   1.000
_cell.angle_alpha   90.00
_cell.angle_beta   90.00
_cell.angle_gamma   90.00
#
_symmetry.space_group_name_H-M   'P 1'
#
loop_
_entity.id
_entity.type
_entity.pdbx_description
1 polymer ?
#
loop_
_entity_poly.entity_id
_entity_poly.type
_entity_poly.pdbx_seq_one_letter_code
_entity_poly.pdbx_strand_id
1 'polypeptide(L)'
;MEILIEATEFYTGGTALIMINFPSPYRLRETGSGNSQLPSMSSNQFMAMKAILGLISRLLSKSEYNFGDSFFFFQTIAVMMFNECLALGTMEYVKCKNPMKDIDLQYKNSKRPKRVDEWLTSAPLAERAEGAMYSSKPFLPRAGRAETEVQCIHENIVVHRFLFRRKRFI
;
A
#
# COMPACT_ATOMS: atom_id res chain seq x y z
N MET A 1 -4.03 -8.24 -14.71
CA MET A 1 -2.96 -9.19 -14.32
C MET A 1 -2.04 -9.46 -15.51
N GLU A 2 -2.61 -9.63 -16.70
CA GLU A 2 -1.89 -9.82 -17.98
C GLU A 2 -0.75 -8.82 -18.21
N ILE A 3 -0.97 -7.51 -18.05
CA ILE A 3 0.10 -6.49 -18.24
C ILE A 3 1.32 -6.72 -17.33
N LEU A 4 1.09 -7.13 -16.07
CA LEU A 4 2.18 -7.41 -15.12
C LEU A 4 2.92 -8.71 -15.50
N ILE A 5 2.19 -9.70 -16.01
CA ILE A 5 2.76 -10.95 -16.54
C ILE A 5 3.61 -10.65 -17.78
N GLU A 6 3.06 -9.91 -18.74
CA GLU A 6 3.80 -9.49 -19.94
C GLU A 6 5.04 -8.67 -19.60
N ALA A 7 4.95 -7.71 -18.68
CA ALA A 7 6.13 -6.96 -18.22
C ALA A 7 7.18 -7.91 -17.60
N THR A 8 6.75 -8.89 -16.82
CA THR A 8 7.68 -9.88 -16.28
C THR A 8 8.27 -10.82 -17.31
N GLU A 9 7.69 -10.95 -18.50
CA GLU A 9 8.19 -11.84 -19.55
C GLU A 9 9.03 -11.07 -20.56
N PHE A 10 8.54 -9.93 -21.05
CA PHE A 10 9.09 -9.22 -22.20
C PHE A 10 9.90 -7.97 -21.85
N TYR A 11 9.66 -7.32 -20.71
CA TYR A 11 10.45 -6.13 -20.33
C TYR A 11 11.84 -6.57 -19.85
N THR A 12 12.87 -6.21 -20.61
CA THR A 12 14.27 -6.58 -20.35
C THR A 12 15.05 -5.53 -19.55
N GLY A 13 14.49 -4.32 -19.42
CA GLY A 13 15.11 -3.23 -18.67
C GLY A 13 15.06 -3.43 -17.15
N GLY A 14 15.88 -2.66 -16.44
CA GLY A 14 15.75 -2.51 -14.99
C GLY A 14 14.47 -1.76 -14.62
N THR A 15 13.89 -2.09 -13.47
CA THR A 15 12.71 -1.39 -12.95
C THR A 15 13.09 -0.53 -11.75
N ALA A 16 12.98 0.80 -11.87
CA ALA A 16 13.30 1.71 -10.78
C ALA A 16 12.18 1.79 -9.73
N LEU A 17 10.93 1.83 -10.17
CA LEU A 17 9.75 1.98 -9.30
C LEU A 17 8.57 1.19 -9.87
N ILE A 18 7.94 0.40 -9.01
CA ILE A 18 6.60 -0.14 -9.25
C ILE A 18 5.67 0.52 -8.25
N MET A 19 4.52 0.98 -8.71
CA MET A 19 3.52 1.63 -7.87
C MET A 19 2.19 0.92 -8.01
N ILE A 20 1.54 0.65 -6.88
CA ILE A 20 0.12 0.30 -6.87
C ILE A 20 -0.65 1.36 -6.11
N ASN A 21 -1.62 1.93 -6.82
CA ASN A 21 -2.61 2.84 -6.29
C ASN A 21 -3.95 2.12 -6.31
N PHE A 22 -4.51 1.85 -5.13
CA PHE A 22 -5.89 1.40 -5.07
C PHE A 22 -6.82 2.62 -5.01
N PRO A 23 -7.82 2.71 -5.91
CA PRO A 23 -8.96 3.58 -5.68
C PRO A 23 -9.61 3.17 -4.36
N SER A 24 -10.14 4.17 -3.65
CA SER A 24 -10.71 4.04 -2.29
C SER A 24 -11.41 2.69 -2.06
N PRO A 25 -10.98 1.90 -1.04
CA PRO A 25 -11.62 0.66 -0.68
C PRO A 25 -13.01 0.95 -0.10
N TYR A 26 -14.02 0.28 -0.63
CA TYR A 26 -15.33 0.19 -0.01
C TYR A 26 -15.74 -1.28 0.20
N ARG A 27 -16.07 -1.67 1.42
CA ARG A 27 -17.22 -2.52 1.81
C ARG A 27 -17.36 -2.38 3.33
N LEU A 28 -18.25 -1.49 3.74
CA LEU A 28 -18.70 -1.39 5.11
C LEU A 28 -20.01 -2.18 5.18
N ARG A 29 -20.00 -3.25 5.98
CA ARG A 29 -21.06 -4.26 6.21
C ARG A 29 -21.00 -5.49 5.31
N GLU A 30 -21.33 -6.64 5.91
CA GLU A 30 -21.60 -7.92 5.24
C GLU A 30 -22.69 -7.82 4.16
N THR A 31 -23.48 -6.74 4.15
CA THR A 31 -24.57 -6.49 3.19
C THR A 31 -24.12 -6.12 1.78
N GLY A 32 -22.81 -6.19 1.47
CA GLY A 32 -22.32 -6.29 0.10
C GLY A 32 -22.26 -4.99 -0.73
N SER A 33 -22.62 -3.83 -0.18
CA SER A 33 -22.45 -2.56 -0.89
C SER A 33 -21.01 -2.06 -0.74
N GLY A 34 -20.20 -2.20 -1.81
CA GLY A 34 -18.84 -1.67 -1.90
C GLY A 34 -17.98 -2.32 -2.99
N ASN A 35 -16.80 -1.75 -3.24
CA ASN A 35 -15.74 -2.29 -4.07
C ASN A 35 -15.53 -3.80 -3.80
N SER A 36 -16.01 -4.62 -4.75
CA SER A 36 -15.94 -6.08 -4.72
C SER A 36 -14.52 -6.63 -4.78
N GLN A 37 -13.52 -5.77 -5.03
CA GLN A 37 -12.11 -6.13 -5.03
C GLN A 37 -11.53 -6.21 -3.61
N LEU A 38 -12.29 -5.82 -2.60
CA LEU A 38 -11.91 -5.99 -1.20
C LEU A 38 -12.36 -7.34 -0.64
N PRO A 39 -11.57 -7.90 0.28
CA PRO A 39 -11.97 -9.08 0.98
C PRO A 39 -13.11 -8.78 1.95
N SER A 40 -14.22 -9.50 1.83
CA SER A 40 -15.37 -9.37 2.73
C SER A 40 -15.22 -10.12 4.06
N MET A 41 -14.17 -10.93 4.23
CA MET A 41 -13.80 -11.63 5.46
C MET A 41 -12.26 -11.63 5.59
N SER A 42 -11.72 -11.85 6.79
CA SER A 42 -10.27 -12.01 7.00
C SER A 42 -9.65 -13.17 6.21
N SER A 43 -10.47 -14.18 5.87
CA SER A 43 -10.10 -15.30 5.00
C SER A 43 -10.24 -14.99 3.51
N ASN A 44 -10.97 -13.93 3.14
CA ASN A 44 -11.03 -13.50 1.76
C ASN A 44 -9.70 -12.84 1.44
N GLN A 45 -9.04 -13.33 0.40
CA GLN A 45 -7.81 -12.72 -0.08
C GLN A 45 -8.20 -11.43 -0.78
N PHE A 46 -7.49 -10.33 -0.47
CA PHE A 46 -7.56 -9.13 -1.32
C PHE A 46 -7.21 -9.56 -2.76
N MET A 47 -7.87 -9.00 -3.77
CA MET A 47 -7.87 -9.47 -5.17
C MET A 47 -6.47 -9.62 -5.83
N ALA A 48 -5.39 -9.26 -5.14
CA ALA A 48 -4.11 -8.88 -5.69
C ALA A 48 -2.93 -9.10 -4.73
N MET A 49 -2.95 -10.09 -3.83
CA MET A 49 -1.88 -10.18 -2.81
C MET A 49 -0.69 -11.03 -3.25
N LYS A 50 -0.66 -12.34 -3.00
CA LYS A 50 0.60 -13.11 -3.19
C LYS A 50 1.08 -13.18 -4.64
N ALA A 51 0.19 -13.47 -5.59
CA ALA A 51 0.57 -13.62 -6.99
C ALA A 51 1.13 -12.30 -7.57
N ILE A 52 0.45 -11.18 -7.32
CA ILE A 52 0.88 -9.88 -7.82
C ILE A 52 2.14 -9.40 -7.09
N LEU A 53 2.23 -9.54 -5.77
CA LEU A 53 3.47 -9.22 -5.05
C LEU A 53 4.65 -10.08 -5.50
N GLY A 54 4.41 -11.35 -5.86
CA GLY A 54 5.40 -12.22 -6.50
C GLY A 54 5.88 -11.70 -7.85
N LEU A 55 4.96 -11.25 -8.72
CA LEU A 55 5.30 -10.64 -10.01
C LEU A 55 6.07 -9.32 -9.83
N ILE A 56 5.67 -8.48 -8.88
CA ILE A 56 6.38 -7.24 -8.51
C ILE A 56 7.78 -7.57 -8.04
N SER A 57 7.92 -8.52 -7.11
CA SER A 57 9.23 -8.97 -6.63
C SER A 57 10.10 -9.49 -7.78
N ARG A 58 9.53 -10.20 -8.75
CA ARG A 58 10.24 -10.68 -9.96
C ARG A 58 10.72 -9.51 -10.82
N LEU A 59 9.88 -8.51 -11.07
CA LEU A 59 10.26 -7.30 -11.81
C LEU A 59 11.33 -6.47 -11.10
N LEU A 60 11.21 -6.26 -9.79
CA LEU A 60 12.24 -5.58 -9.00
C LEU A 60 13.55 -6.37 -8.96
N SER A 61 13.49 -7.67 -9.22
CA SER A 61 14.67 -8.54 -9.28
C SER A 61 15.30 -8.59 -10.67
N LYS A 62 14.59 -8.14 -11.71
CA LYS A 62 15.16 -8.02 -13.05
C LYS A 62 16.13 -6.85 -13.08
N SER A 63 17.42 -7.17 -13.05
CA SER A 63 18.42 -6.36 -13.72
C SER A 63 19.74 -7.10 -13.87
N GLU A 64 20.28 -7.12 -15.07
CA GLU A 64 21.71 -7.26 -15.32
C GLU A 64 22.43 -5.89 -15.26
N TYR A 65 21.67 -4.79 -15.16
CA TYR A 65 22.16 -3.41 -15.31
C TYR A 65 21.63 -2.39 -14.26
N ASN A 66 21.16 -2.79 -13.08
CA ASN A 66 20.69 -1.80 -12.10
C ASN A 66 21.86 -0.98 -11.54
N PHE A 67 21.91 0.30 -11.94
CA PHE A 67 22.78 1.30 -11.35
C PHE A 67 22.26 1.85 -10.00
N GLY A 68 21.18 1.29 -9.42
CA GLY A 68 20.57 1.80 -8.19
C GLY A 68 19.52 0.87 -7.54
N ASP A 69 18.91 1.35 -6.45
CA ASP A 69 17.84 0.64 -5.74
C ASP A 69 16.53 0.66 -6.55
N SER A 70 15.85 -0.49 -6.59
CA SER A 70 14.49 -0.65 -7.14
C SER A 70 13.47 -0.65 -6.01
N PHE A 71 12.38 0.11 -6.19
CA PHE A 71 11.38 0.32 -5.14
C PHE A 71 9.98 -0.16 -5.54
N PHE A 72 9.24 -0.63 -4.55
CA PHE A 72 7.81 -0.81 -4.62
C PHE A 72 7.10 0.18 -3.70
N PHE A 73 6.27 1.02 -4.28
CA PHE A 73 5.48 2.01 -3.56
C PHE A 73 4.01 1.62 -3.53
N PHE A 74 3.42 1.69 -2.33
CA PHE A 74 2.01 1.38 -2.15
C PHE A 74 1.27 2.53 -1.47
N GLN A 75 0.12 2.87 -2.04
CA GLN A 75 -0.80 3.86 -1.49
C GLN A 75 -2.20 3.29 -1.37
N THR A 76 -2.74 3.33 -0.15
CA THR A 76 -4.10 2.87 0.16
C THR A 76 -4.59 3.47 1.47
N ILE A 77 -5.80 3.12 1.91
CA ILE A 77 -6.28 3.37 3.27
C ILE A 77 -6.42 2.09 4.11
N ALA A 78 -5.88 0.96 3.62
CA ALA A 78 -5.88 -0.34 4.32
C ALA A 78 -4.47 -0.77 4.73
N VAL A 79 -4.29 -1.33 5.92
CA VAL A 79 -2.95 -1.69 6.48
C VAL A 79 -2.43 -3.03 5.95
N MET A 80 -3.33 -3.97 5.65
CA MET A 80 -3.03 -5.40 5.39
C MET A 80 -1.96 -5.65 4.32
N MET A 81 -1.85 -4.78 3.32
CA MET A 81 -0.89 -4.95 2.23
C MET A 81 0.57 -4.88 2.69
N PHE A 82 0.85 -4.16 3.78
CA PHE A 82 2.20 -4.11 4.35
C PHE A 82 2.66 -5.49 4.82
N ASN A 83 1.80 -6.20 5.56
CA ASN A 83 2.10 -7.51 6.12
C ASN A 83 2.28 -8.58 5.03
N GLU A 84 1.51 -8.52 3.95
CA GLU A 84 1.71 -9.41 2.81
C GLU A 84 3.04 -9.16 2.09
N CYS A 85 3.49 -7.91 2.00
CA CYS A 85 4.82 -7.60 1.44
C CYS A 85 5.93 -8.20 2.31
N LEU A 86 5.81 -8.14 3.63
CA LEU A 86 6.75 -8.78 4.55
C LEU A 86 6.71 -10.31 4.45
N ALA A 87 5.50 -10.89 4.37
CA ALA A 87 5.28 -12.33 4.31
C ALA A 87 5.88 -12.97 3.05
N LEU A 88 6.04 -12.22 1.95
CA LEU A 88 6.73 -12.71 0.75
C LEU A 88 8.21 -12.99 0.99
N GLY A 89 8.83 -12.35 2.00
CA GLY A 89 10.21 -12.60 2.40
C GLY A 89 11.28 -12.03 1.46
N THR A 90 10.94 -11.62 0.24
CA THR A 90 11.87 -11.12 -0.80
C THR A 90 12.09 -9.61 -0.79
N MET A 91 11.28 -8.86 -0.04
CA MET A 91 11.33 -7.41 0.05
C MET A 91 11.43 -6.95 1.50
N GLU A 92 12.03 -5.78 1.71
CA GLU A 92 12.13 -5.11 3.00
C GLU A 92 11.56 -3.70 2.92
N TYR A 93 10.98 -3.23 4.01
CA TYR A 93 10.46 -1.87 4.07
C TYR A 93 11.61 -0.86 4.17
N VAL A 94 11.39 0.32 3.61
CA VAL A 94 12.28 1.47 3.73
C VAL A 94 11.75 2.38 4.83
N LYS A 95 12.60 2.73 5.80
CA LYS A 95 12.22 3.67 6.86
C LYS A 95 11.85 5.04 6.25
N CYS A 96 10.68 5.54 6.61
CA CYS A 96 10.14 6.80 6.14
C CYS A 96 10.86 7.98 6.80
N LYS A 97 11.19 9.00 6.00
CA LYS A 97 11.73 10.28 6.51
C LYS A 97 10.75 11.00 7.45
N ASN A 98 9.46 10.87 7.16
CA ASN A 98 8.37 11.49 7.94
C ASN A 98 7.46 10.40 8.50
N PRO A 99 7.89 9.65 9.53
CA PRO A 99 7.13 8.50 10.04
C PRO A 99 5.77 8.93 10.59
N MET A 100 4.77 8.06 10.44
CA MET A 100 3.46 8.23 11.05
C MET A 100 3.58 7.90 12.54
N LYS A 101 3.49 8.90 13.41
CA LYS A 101 3.63 8.70 14.86
C LYS A 101 2.34 8.24 15.52
N ASP A 102 1.24 8.87 15.13
CA ASP A 102 -0.09 8.63 15.68
C ASP A 102 -1.09 9.06 14.61
N ILE A 103 -1.81 8.09 14.08
CA ILE A 103 -2.74 8.30 12.99
C ILE A 103 -4.03 8.96 13.48
N ASP A 104 -4.39 8.76 14.76
CA ASP A 104 -5.57 9.37 15.37
C ASP A 104 -5.35 10.86 15.67
N LEU A 105 -4.11 11.26 16.03
CA LEU A 105 -3.72 12.67 16.09
C LEU A 105 -3.81 13.35 14.73
N GLN A 106 -3.55 12.66 13.62
CA GLN A 106 -3.70 13.26 12.28
C GLN A 106 -5.15 13.65 11.99
N TYR A 107 -6.10 12.91 12.56
CA TYR A 107 -7.51 13.27 12.48
C TYR A 107 -7.92 14.38 13.45
N LYS A 108 -7.07 14.88 14.37
CA LYS A 108 -7.51 15.93 15.32
C LYS A 108 -7.93 17.25 14.66
N ASN A 109 -7.35 17.55 13.50
CA ASN A 109 -7.68 18.74 12.73
C ASN A 109 -8.84 18.52 11.75
N SER A 110 -9.45 17.32 11.75
CA SER A 110 -10.55 16.96 10.87
C SER A 110 -11.54 16.02 11.56
N LYS A 111 -12.60 15.62 10.87
CA LYS A 111 -13.47 14.56 11.38
C LYS A 111 -12.88 13.23 10.94
N ARG A 112 -12.45 12.40 11.90
CA ARG A 112 -12.14 10.99 11.62
C ARG A 112 -13.34 10.36 10.89
N PRO A 113 -13.14 9.70 9.74
CA PRO A 113 -14.26 9.13 9.02
C PRO A 113 -15.02 8.14 9.92
N LYS A 114 -16.35 8.25 9.97
CA LYS A 114 -17.22 7.39 10.82
C LYS A 114 -16.92 5.89 10.64
N ARG A 115 -16.55 5.50 9.42
CA ARG A 115 -16.11 4.14 9.08
C ARG A 115 -14.91 3.64 9.88
N VAL A 116 -13.97 4.52 10.21
CA VAL A 116 -12.81 4.19 11.04
C VAL A 116 -13.26 3.97 12.48
N ASP A 117 -14.21 4.76 12.98
CA ASP A 117 -14.81 4.54 14.31
C ASP A 117 -15.54 3.20 14.39
N GLU A 118 -16.39 2.90 13.39
CA GLU A 118 -17.13 1.63 13.31
C GLU A 118 -16.19 0.43 13.24
N TRP A 119 -15.13 0.51 12.41
CA TRP A 119 -14.11 -0.52 12.33
C TRP A 119 -13.38 -0.72 13.66
N LEU A 120 -12.91 0.36 14.29
CA LEU A 120 -12.25 0.31 15.59
C LEU A 120 -13.16 -0.23 16.70
N THR A 121 -14.47 -0.02 16.61
CA THR A 121 -15.43 -0.61 17.55
C THR A 121 -15.49 -2.12 17.41
N SER A 122 -15.51 -2.63 16.17
CA SER A 122 -15.53 -4.07 15.87
C SER A 122 -14.18 -4.77 16.07
N ALA A 123 -13.07 -4.04 15.92
CA ALA A 123 -11.71 -4.55 16.05
C ALA A 123 -10.84 -3.55 16.84
N PRO A 124 -11.02 -3.46 18.18
CA PRO A 124 -10.32 -2.47 19.01
C PRO A 124 -8.79 -2.61 19.01
N LEU A 125 -8.29 -3.82 18.73
CA LEU A 125 -6.87 -4.15 18.68
C LEU A 125 -6.32 -4.17 17.24
N ALA A 126 -7.06 -3.60 16.28
CA ALA A 126 -6.63 -3.60 14.90
C ALA A 126 -5.33 -2.82 14.72
N GLU A 127 -4.41 -3.38 13.94
CA GLU A 127 -3.14 -2.74 13.61
C GLU A 127 -3.39 -1.40 12.91
N ARG A 128 -2.67 -0.38 13.37
CA ARG A 128 -2.71 0.97 12.82
C ARG A 128 -1.50 1.17 11.92
N ALA A 129 -1.66 1.96 10.84
CA ALA A 129 -0.56 2.34 9.97
C ALA A 129 0.36 3.37 10.63
N GLU A 130 1.03 2.97 11.70
CA GLU A 130 1.89 3.79 12.54
C GLU A 130 3.30 3.20 12.62
N GLY A 131 4.28 4.04 12.90
CA GLY A 131 5.68 3.67 13.01
C GLY A 131 6.55 4.13 11.85
N ALA A 132 7.81 3.67 11.87
CA ALA A 132 8.84 4.10 10.94
C ALA A 132 8.60 3.67 9.48
N MET A 133 7.71 2.73 9.24
CA MET A 133 7.42 2.15 7.93
C MET A 133 6.29 2.87 7.17
N TYR A 134 5.48 3.67 7.85
CA TYR A 134 4.40 4.45 7.24
C TYR A 134 4.74 5.93 7.19
N SER A 135 4.46 6.59 6.08
CA SER A 135 4.73 8.02 5.91
C SER A 135 3.48 8.86 6.18
N SER A 136 3.65 9.88 7.02
CA SER A 136 2.67 10.95 7.26
C SER A 136 2.62 11.99 6.13
N LYS A 137 3.59 11.97 5.21
CA LYS A 137 3.67 12.90 4.07
C LYS A 137 3.62 12.14 2.74
N PRO A 138 3.10 12.76 1.67
CA PRO A 138 3.20 12.22 0.32
C PRO A 138 4.64 11.92 -0.06
N PHE A 139 4.90 10.77 -0.68
CA PHE A 139 6.19 10.45 -1.30
C PHE A 139 6.31 11.10 -2.68
N LEU A 140 5.20 11.17 -3.41
CA LEU A 140 5.17 11.68 -4.77
C LEU A 140 4.90 13.20 -4.82
N PRO A 141 5.50 13.90 -5.81
CA PRO A 141 5.17 15.29 -6.08
C PRO A 141 3.70 15.41 -6.49
N ARG A 142 3.13 16.61 -6.37
CA ARG A 142 1.69 16.86 -6.62
C ARG A 142 1.21 16.32 -7.97
N ALA A 143 2.01 16.46 -9.03
CA ALA A 143 1.68 15.98 -10.38
C ALA A 143 1.60 14.44 -10.49
N GLY A 144 2.26 13.70 -9.58
CA GLY A 144 2.25 12.24 -9.56
C GLY A 144 1.33 11.63 -8.51
N ARG A 145 0.59 12.45 -7.75
CA ARG A 145 -0.33 11.94 -6.73
C ARG A 145 -1.54 11.30 -7.39
N ALA A 146 -1.89 10.10 -6.94
CA ALA A 146 -3.11 9.44 -7.36
C ALA A 146 -4.35 10.22 -6.92
N GLU A 147 -5.46 10.07 -7.66
CA GLU A 147 -6.76 10.67 -7.32
C GLU A 147 -7.18 10.36 -5.87
N THR A 148 -6.97 9.12 -5.41
CA THR A 148 -7.24 8.71 -4.03
C THR A 148 -6.48 9.58 -3.02
N GLU A 149 -5.20 9.85 -3.27
CA GLU A 149 -4.40 10.69 -2.37
C GLU A 149 -4.86 12.15 -2.41
N VAL A 150 -5.20 12.66 -3.59
CA VAL A 150 -5.73 14.02 -3.75
C VAL A 150 -7.05 14.17 -2.99
N GLN A 151 -7.99 13.23 -3.17
CA GLN A 151 -9.28 13.23 -2.46
C GLN A 151 -9.07 13.12 -0.95
N CYS A 152 -8.19 12.25 -0.49
CA CYS A 152 -7.91 12.12 0.94
C CYS A 152 -7.30 13.39 1.55
N ILE A 153 -6.45 14.12 0.81
CA ILE A 153 -5.95 15.42 1.26
C ILE A 153 -7.09 16.45 1.33
N HIS A 154 -8.02 16.44 0.35
CA HIS A 154 -9.17 17.35 0.34
C HIS A 154 -10.16 17.08 1.48
N GLU A 155 -10.49 15.81 1.72
CA GLU A 155 -11.44 15.36 2.74
C GLU A 155 -10.79 15.18 4.12
N ASN A 156 -9.50 15.47 4.25
CA ASN A 156 -8.70 15.25 5.46
C ASN A 156 -8.75 13.80 5.99
N ILE A 157 -8.75 12.85 5.06
CA ILE A 157 -8.64 11.41 5.32
C ILE A 157 -7.15 11.01 5.28
N VAL A 158 -6.73 10.14 6.18
CA VAL A 158 -5.35 9.65 6.18
C VAL A 158 -5.18 8.51 5.18
N VAL A 159 -4.10 8.58 4.40
CA VAL A 159 -3.65 7.53 3.47
C VAL A 159 -2.44 6.83 4.08
N HIS A 160 -2.47 5.50 4.06
CA HIS A 160 -1.34 4.66 4.40
C HIS A 160 -0.38 4.64 3.21
N ARG A 161 0.85 5.03 3.49
CA ARG A 161 1.92 5.16 2.50
C ARG A 161 3.12 4.41 3.02
N PHE A 162 3.59 3.42 2.29
CA PHE A 162 4.80 2.69 2.64
C PHE A 162 5.61 2.35 1.40
N LEU A 163 6.90 2.18 1.60
CA LEU A 163 7.87 1.92 0.55
C LEU A 163 8.62 0.64 0.88
N PHE A 164 8.76 -0.24 -0.10
CA PHE A 164 9.59 -1.44 -0.03
C PHE A 164 10.70 -1.36 -1.07
N ARG A 165 11.75 -2.13 -0.84
CA ARG A 165 12.78 -2.44 -1.82
C ARG A 165 13.10 -3.92 -1.77
N ARG A 166 13.77 -4.43 -2.79
CA ARG A 166 14.27 -5.81 -2.80
C ARG A 166 15.25 -6.02 -1.62
N LYS A 167 15.12 -7.14 -0.91
CA LYS A 167 16.15 -7.56 0.05
C LYS A 167 17.42 -7.94 -0.69
N ARG A 168 18.55 -7.41 -0.24
CA ARG A 168 19.87 -7.86 -0.69
C ARG A 168 20.26 -9.05 0.20
N PHE A 169 20.43 -10.22 -0.41
CA PHE A 169 21.07 -11.34 0.28
C PHE A 169 22.58 -11.07 0.24
N ILE A 170 23.19 -10.94 1.42
CA ILE A 170 24.64 -10.84 1.60
C ILE A 170 25.17 -12.26 1.77
#